data_AF-A0A7C1RT83-F1
#
_entry.id   AF-A0A7C1RT83-F1
#
_cell.length_a   1.000
_cell.length_b   1.000
_cell.length_c   1.000
_cell.angle_alpha   90.00
_cell.angle_beta   90.00
_cell.angle_gamma   90.00
#
_symmetry.space_group_name_H-M   'P 1'
#
loop_
_entity.id
_entity.type
_entity.pdbx_description
1 polymer ?
#
loop_
_entity_poly.entity_id
_entity_poly.type
_entity_poly.pdbx_seq_one_letter_code
_entity_poly.pdbx_strand_id
1 'polypeptide(L)'
;MSEVDLDSRVLSEDTDSGDEKLVPVGEAIRYRKRAQGAEKEASDLAEEAKQLRELNKELTGELEAMRTDHELVRALSSAGAVDLEAAVLIAKSRMEDGKEKEIAPVVELLRQEKSYLFGGQPQREVASKTAGVKEKESSGQRVLEGRAKKAAASGSRADVHEYMRSRRRFV
;
A
#
# COMPACT_ATOMS: atom_id res chain seq x y z
N MET A 1 -27.67 -12.69 -46.02
CA MET A 1 -29.13 -12.51 -45.86
C MET A 1 -29.30 -11.72 -44.58
N SER A 2 -29.71 -10.46 -44.52
CA SER A 2 -30.51 -9.58 -45.38
C SER A 2 -29.95 -8.15 -45.21
N GLU A 3 -29.40 -7.49 -46.23
CA GLU A 3 -30.14 -6.66 -47.19
C GLU A 3 -31.19 -5.77 -46.51
N VAL A 4 -30.77 -4.53 -46.20
CA VAL A 4 -31.68 -3.41 -45.97
C VAL A 4 -31.24 -2.31 -46.93
N ASP A 5 -32.20 -1.95 -47.76
CA ASP A 5 -32.15 -1.15 -48.98
C ASP A 5 -31.35 0.14 -48.91
N LEU A 6 -30.42 0.25 -49.86
CA LEU A 6 -29.87 1.49 -50.38
C LEU A 6 -30.96 2.22 -51.17
N ASP A 7 -31.73 3.07 -50.50
CA ASP A 7 -32.58 4.06 -51.18
C ASP A 7 -31.72 5.24 -51.66
N SER A 8 -30.98 4.97 -52.73
CA SER A 8 -30.38 5.95 -53.60
C SER A 8 -31.48 6.64 -54.42
N ARG A 9 -32.03 7.77 -53.93
CA ARG A 9 -32.67 8.77 -54.82
C ARG A 9 -32.99 10.08 -54.12
N VAL A 10 -31.97 10.92 -53.92
CA VAL A 10 -32.14 12.37 -54.04
C VAL A 10 -31.00 12.92 -54.89
N LEU A 11 -31.24 12.80 -56.20
CA LEU A 11 -30.97 13.81 -57.22
C LEU A 11 -29.69 14.65 -57.03
N SER A 12 -28.63 14.17 -57.67
CA SER A 12 -27.72 15.03 -58.43
C SER A 12 -28.56 15.90 -59.37
N GLU A 13 -28.63 17.19 -59.06
CA GLU A 13 -28.83 18.24 -60.04
C GLU A 13 -27.57 19.11 -60.00
N ASP A 14 -26.72 18.91 -60.99
CA ASP A 14 -25.79 19.91 -61.45
C ASP A 14 -26.61 21.13 -61.89
N THR A 15 -26.62 22.18 -61.06
CA THR A 15 -26.77 23.55 -61.55
C THR A 15 -25.53 24.32 -61.16
N ASP A 16 -24.50 24.20 -62.00
CA ASP A 16 -23.55 25.28 -62.22
C ASP A 16 -24.32 26.45 -62.83
N SER A 17 -24.81 27.33 -61.95
CA SER A 17 -25.32 28.64 -62.32
C SER A 17 -24.90 29.58 -61.20
N GLY A 18 -23.90 30.41 -61.51
CA GLY A 18 -23.38 31.49 -60.67
C GLY A 18 -24.40 32.60 -60.41
N ASP A 19 -25.53 32.24 -59.82
CA ASP A 19 -26.33 33.13 -59.02
C ASP A 19 -25.78 33.03 -57.60
N GLU A 20 -25.03 34.05 -57.19
CA GLU A 20 -24.91 34.40 -55.79
C GLU A 20 -26.36 34.55 -55.27
N LYS A 21 -26.93 33.45 -54.76
CA LYS A 21 -28.27 33.43 -54.15
C LYS A 21 -28.18 34.41 -52.99
N LEU A 22 -28.55 35.66 -53.27
CA LEU A 22 -28.59 36.76 -52.33
C LEU A 22 -29.59 36.36 -51.26
N VAL A 23 -29.07 35.71 -50.23
CA VAL A 23 -29.82 35.32 -49.05
C VAL A 23 -30.42 36.61 -48.51
N PRO A 24 -31.75 36.71 -48.39
CA PRO A 24 -32.38 37.89 -47.82
C PRO A 24 -31.69 38.21 -46.49
N VAL A 25 -31.38 39.49 -46.26
CA VAL A 25 -30.54 39.93 -45.13
C VAL A 25 -31.02 39.35 -43.79
N GLY A 26 -32.33 39.18 -43.61
CA GLY A 26 -32.93 38.54 -42.43
C GLY A 26 -32.58 37.06 -42.24
N GLU A 27 -32.42 36.28 -43.31
CA GLU A 27 -31.99 34.89 -43.26
C GLU A 27 -30.48 34.79 -43.00
N ALA A 28 -29.69 35.65 -43.63
CA ALA A 28 -28.24 35.72 -43.39
C ALA A 28 -27.92 36.05 -41.93
N ILE A 29 -28.69 36.93 -41.30
CA ILE A 29 -28.59 37.24 -39.85
C ILE A 29 -28.93 36.02 -39.00
N ARG A 30 -29.99 35.26 -39.34
CA ARG A 30 -30.39 34.05 -38.59
C ARG A 30 -29.32 32.97 -38.67
N TYR A 31 -28.78 32.71 -39.85
CA TYR A 31 -27.70 31.73 -40.02
C TYR A 31 -26.44 32.15 -39.28
N ARG A 32 -26.04 33.43 -39.37
CA ARG A 32 -24.92 33.95 -38.59
C ARG A 32 -25.12 33.77 -37.09
N LYS A 33 -26.30 34.11 -36.56
CA LYS A 33 -26.61 33.95 -35.13
C LYS A 33 -26.58 32.48 -34.70
N ARG A 34 -27.07 31.57 -35.53
CA ARG A 34 -27.00 30.11 -35.27
C ARG A 34 -25.56 29.61 -35.30
N ALA A 35 -24.77 30.02 -36.29
CA ALA A 35 -23.35 29.65 -36.39
C ALA A 35 -22.57 30.16 -35.17
N GLN A 36 -22.75 31.42 -34.78
CA GLN A 36 -22.13 31.98 -33.57
C GLN A 36 -22.58 31.28 -32.29
N GLY A 37 -23.86 30.89 -32.21
CA GLY A 37 -24.37 30.08 -31.10
C GLY A 37 -23.69 28.72 -31.02
N ALA A 38 -23.60 28.01 -32.15
CA ALA A 38 -22.93 26.72 -32.23
C ALA A 38 -21.42 26.82 -31.96
N GLU A 39 -20.75 27.88 -32.42
CA GLU A 39 -19.34 28.15 -32.12
C GLU A 39 -19.11 28.37 -30.62
N LYS A 40 -20.02 29.11 -29.96
CA LYS A 40 -19.96 29.34 -28.52
C LYS A 40 -20.23 28.05 -27.73
N GLU A 41 -21.26 27.29 -28.11
CA GLU A 41 -21.53 26.00 -27.48
C GLU A 41 -20.35 25.03 -27.67
N ALA A 42 -19.73 25.03 -28.86
CA ALA A 42 -18.54 24.23 -29.12
C ALA A 42 -17.33 24.70 -28.30
N SER A 43 -17.15 26.01 -28.09
CA SER A 43 -16.09 26.51 -27.21
C SER A 43 -16.31 26.12 -25.76
N ASP A 44 -17.54 26.28 -25.26
CA ASP A 44 -17.91 25.96 -23.88
C ASP A 44 -17.71 24.46 -23.62
N LEU A 45 -18.19 23.59 -24.51
CA LEU A 45 -17.98 22.13 -24.43
C LEU A 45 -16.49 21.75 -24.54
N ALA A 46 -15.71 22.46 -25.35
CA ALA A 46 -14.28 22.20 -25.46
C ALA A 46 -13.53 22.56 -24.18
N GLU A 47 -13.94 23.61 -23.48
CA GLU A 47 -13.40 24.00 -22.18
C GLU A 47 -13.77 22.98 -21.09
N GLU A 48 -15.04 22.58 -21.00
CA GLU A 48 -15.49 21.52 -20.08
C GLU A 48 -14.73 20.21 -20.31
N ALA A 49 -14.57 19.80 -21.58
CA ALA A 49 -13.84 18.59 -21.93
C ALA A 49 -12.33 18.69 -21.62
N LYS A 50 -11.75 19.89 -21.54
CA LYS A 50 -10.37 20.06 -21.07
C LYS A 50 -10.30 19.89 -19.56
N GLN A 51 -11.18 20.57 -18.82
CA GLN A 51 -11.25 20.49 -17.36
C GLN A 51 -11.49 19.05 -16.89
N LEU A 52 -12.43 18.33 -17.53
CA LEU A 52 -12.71 16.93 -17.20
C LEU A 52 -11.53 15.99 -17.50
N ARG A 53 -10.73 16.29 -18.52
CA ARG A 53 -9.51 15.52 -18.83
C ARG A 53 -8.39 15.81 -17.84
N GLU A 54 -8.24 17.05 -17.41
CA GLU A 54 -7.27 17.43 -16.37
C GLU A 54 -7.64 16.76 -15.05
N LEU A 55 -8.89 16.86 -14.62
CA LEU A 55 -9.39 16.20 -13.41
C LEU A 55 -9.28 14.67 -13.49
N ASN A 56 -9.55 14.07 -14.66
CA ASN A 56 -9.30 12.63 -14.85
C ASN A 56 -7.83 12.30 -14.66
N LYS A 57 -6.91 13.07 -15.25
CA LYS A 57 -5.47 12.82 -15.12
C LYS A 57 -5.03 12.90 -13.66
N GLU A 58 -5.48 13.91 -12.94
CA GLU A 58 -5.20 14.07 -11.50
C GLU A 58 -5.70 12.87 -10.70
N LEU A 59 -6.98 12.51 -10.85
CA LEU A 59 -7.58 11.38 -10.15
C LEU A 59 -6.92 10.04 -10.52
N THR A 60 -6.56 9.84 -11.79
CA THR A 60 -5.83 8.63 -12.20
C THR A 60 -4.46 8.55 -11.56
N GLY A 61 -3.74 9.67 -11.45
CA GLY A 61 -2.45 9.73 -10.78
C GLY A 61 -2.56 9.45 -9.27
N GLU A 62 -3.57 10.02 -8.61
CA GLU A 62 -3.83 9.74 -7.19
C GLU A 62 -4.19 8.27 -6.95
N LEU A 63 -5.04 7.68 -7.80
CA LEU A 63 -5.39 6.27 -7.70
C LEU A 63 -4.19 5.35 -7.93
N GLU A 64 -3.31 5.68 -8.87
CA GLU A 64 -2.06 4.95 -9.10
C GLU A 64 -1.15 5.03 -7.86
N ALA A 65 -0.95 6.22 -7.29
CA ALA A 65 -0.15 6.41 -6.08
C ALA A 65 -0.73 5.62 -4.87
N MET A 66 -2.05 5.66 -4.67
CA MET A 66 -2.70 4.88 -3.61
C MET A 66 -2.55 3.37 -3.81
N ARG A 67 -2.64 2.90 -5.07
CA ARG A 67 -2.43 1.47 -5.39
C ARG A 67 -1.00 1.05 -5.08
N THR A 68 -0.01 1.83 -5.50
CA THR A 68 1.40 1.52 -5.21
C THR A 68 1.66 1.50 -3.70
N ASP A 69 1.05 2.41 -2.94
CA ASP A 69 1.16 2.44 -1.48
C ASP A 69 0.56 1.19 -0.83
N HIS A 70 -0.64 0.80 -1.26
CA HIS A 70 -1.30 -0.39 -0.75
C HIS A 70 -0.51 -1.67 -1.07
N GLU A 71 0.01 -1.78 -2.29
CA GLU A 71 0.84 -2.91 -2.71
C GLU A 71 2.15 -2.97 -1.91
N LEU A 72 2.78 -1.82 -1.68
CA LEU A 72 4.01 -1.71 -0.89
C LEU A 72 3.78 -2.14 0.56
N VAL A 73 2.73 -1.62 1.20
CA VAL A 73 2.36 -1.99 2.58
C VAL A 73 2.09 -3.50 2.67
N ARG A 74 1.34 -4.05 1.70
CA ARG A 74 1.04 -5.49 1.66
C ARG A 74 2.31 -6.31 1.49
N ALA A 75 3.21 -5.91 0.60
CA ALA A 75 4.46 -6.61 0.35
C ALA A 75 5.36 -6.60 1.60
N LEU A 76 5.55 -5.44 2.23
CA LEU A 76 6.34 -5.30 3.46
C LEU A 76 5.73 -6.07 4.64
N SER A 77 4.41 -6.03 4.79
CA SER A 77 3.70 -6.81 5.80
C SER A 77 3.88 -8.32 5.58
N SER A 78 3.75 -8.78 4.33
CA SER A 78 3.95 -10.19 3.98
C SER A 78 5.41 -10.65 4.15
N ALA A 79 6.37 -9.74 3.97
CA ALA A 79 7.78 -9.98 4.23
C ALA A 79 8.13 -9.97 5.73
N GLY A 80 7.17 -9.67 6.60
CA GLY A 80 7.34 -9.68 8.05
C GLY A 80 8.03 -8.43 8.58
N ALA A 81 7.82 -7.25 8.00
CA ALA A 81 8.31 -6.00 8.57
C ALA A 81 7.79 -5.80 10.01
N VAL A 82 8.69 -5.53 10.95
CA VAL A 82 8.38 -5.23 12.36
C VAL A 82 7.89 -3.80 12.50
N ASP A 83 8.56 -2.89 11.79
CA ASP A 83 8.22 -1.47 11.73
C ASP A 83 7.79 -1.13 10.29
N LEU A 84 6.47 -1.19 10.07
CA LEU A 84 5.88 -0.94 8.76
C LEU A 84 6.06 0.52 8.34
N GLU A 85 5.94 1.48 9.26
CA GLU A 85 6.04 2.89 8.93
C GLU A 85 7.44 3.25 8.45
N ALA A 86 8.47 2.83 9.20
CA ALA A 86 9.85 3.05 8.80
C ALA A 86 10.19 2.33 7.49
N ALA A 87 9.73 1.08 7.32
CA ALA A 87 9.98 0.32 6.11
C ALA A 87 9.33 0.95 4.88
N VAL A 88 8.09 1.45 5.00
CA VAL A 88 7.39 2.17 3.92
C VAL A 88 8.11 3.46 3.56
N LEU A 89 8.52 4.28 4.53
CA LEU A 89 9.23 5.53 4.27
C LEU A 89 10.55 5.30 3.52
N ILE A 90 11.32 4.29 3.93
CA ILE A 90 12.59 3.96 3.27
C ILE A 90 12.32 3.39 1.87
N ALA A 91 11.33 2.51 1.70
CA ALA A 91 10.98 1.98 0.39
C ALA A 91 10.53 3.07 -0.58
N LYS A 92 9.65 3.99 -0.15
CA LYS A 92 9.20 5.14 -0.95
C LYS A 92 10.37 6.01 -1.40
N SER A 93 11.28 6.35 -0.48
CA SER A 93 12.48 7.15 -0.82
C SER A 93 13.34 6.49 -1.91
N ARG A 94 13.41 5.14 -1.96
CA ARG A 94 14.15 4.42 -3.02
C ARG A 94 13.44 4.38 -4.35
N MET A 95 12.11 4.27 -4.32
CA MET A 95 11.27 4.29 -5.52
C MET A 95 11.27 5.69 -6.16
N GLU A 96 11.26 6.75 -5.34
CA GLU A 96 11.35 8.15 -5.79
C GLU A 96 12.74 8.51 -6.33
N ASP A 97 13.81 8.02 -5.70
CA ASP A 97 15.20 8.18 -6.17
C ASP A 97 15.48 7.50 -7.53
N GLY A 98 14.51 6.74 -8.06
CA GLY A 98 14.62 6.04 -9.35
C GLY A 98 15.58 4.85 -9.34
N LYS A 99 16.01 4.39 -8.15
CA LYS A 99 16.91 3.24 -8.00
C LYS A 99 16.20 1.92 -8.33
N GLU A 100 14.93 1.81 -7.96
CA GLU A 100 14.09 0.64 -8.23
C GLU A 100 12.64 1.08 -8.52
N LYS A 101 12.05 0.57 -9.62
CA LYS A 101 10.64 0.86 -9.98
C LYS A 101 9.67 -0.22 -9.49
N GLU A 102 10.17 -1.38 -9.10
CA GLU A 102 9.34 -2.53 -8.73
C GLU A 102 9.39 -2.77 -7.23
N ILE A 103 8.24 -3.07 -6.62
CA ILE A 103 8.10 -3.22 -5.16
C ILE A 103 8.86 -4.46 -4.64
N ALA A 104 8.82 -5.57 -5.37
CA ALA A 104 9.45 -6.82 -4.95
C ALA A 104 10.98 -6.71 -4.72
N PRO A 105 11.80 -6.20 -5.67
CA PRO A 105 13.23 -6.04 -5.45
C PRO A 105 13.55 -5.03 -4.33
N VAL A 106 12.73 -3.98 -4.16
CA VAL A 106 12.89 -3.02 -3.04
C VAL A 106 12.77 -3.73 -1.70
N VAL A 107 11.76 -4.58 -1.54
CA VAL A 107 11.55 -5.34 -0.31
C VAL A 107 12.69 -6.32 -0.05
N GLU A 108 13.19 -6.99 -1.09
CA GLU A 108 14.34 -7.91 -0.97
C GLU A 108 15.63 -7.18 -0.56
N LEU A 109 15.93 -6.05 -1.19
CA LEU A 109 17.11 -5.24 -0.85
C LEU A 109 17.00 -4.65 0.56
N LEU A 110 15.81 -4.18 0.94
CA LEU A 110 15.57 -3.74 2.32
C LEU A 110 15.77 -4.86 3.32
N ARG A 111 15.36 -6.09 2.97
CA ARG A 111 15.57 -7.25 3.83
C ARG A 111 17.05 -7.61 3.98
N GLN A 112 17.85 -7.45 2.93
CA GLN A 112 19.29 -7.70 2.95
C GLN A 112 20.07 -6.61 3.71
N GLU A 113 19.80 -5.35 3.43
CA GLU A 113 20.57 -4.21 3.98
C GLU A 113 20.08 -3.77 5.37
N LYS A 114 18.78 -3.87 5.60
CA LYS A 114 18.10 -3.43 6.83
C LYS A 114 17.32 -4.57 7.46
N SER A 115 18.00 -5.70 7.67
CA SER A 115 17.40 -6.90 8.24
C SER A 115 16.73 -6.67 9.61
N TYR A 116 17.14 -5.65 10.37
CA TYR A 116 16.52 -5.26 11.64
C TYR A 116 15.08 -4.73 11.50
N LEU A 117 14.66 -4.28 10.31
CA LEU A 117 13.29 -3.88 10.03
C LEU A 117 12.35 -5.08 9.82
N PHE A 118 12.89 -6.29 9.68
CA PHE A 118 12.13 -7.50 9.39
C PHE A 118 12.24 -8.51 10.53
N GLY A 119 11.10 -9.00 11.00
CA GLY A 119 10.93 -9.84 12.19
C GLY A 119 11.22 -11.32 11.96
N GLY A 120 11.91 -11.65 10.88
CA GLY A 120 12.39 -12.99 10.62
C GLY A 120 13.64 -13.26 11.45
N GLN A 121 13.50 -13.71 12.69
CA GLN A 121 14.60 -14.40 13.34
C GLN A 121 14.83 -15.75 12.64
N PRO A 122 16.00 -16.05 12.06
CA PRO A 122 16.61 -17.32 12.43
C PRO A 122 16.81 -17.21 13.94
N GLN A 123 16.27 -18.17 14.71
CA GLN A 123 16.41 -18.24 16.18
C GLN A 123 17.72 -17.59 16.64
N ARG A 124 17.66 -16.31 17.01
CA ARG A 124 18.85 -15.63 17.47
C ARG A 124 18.80 -15.88 18.94
N GLU A 125 19.48 -16.97 19.29
CA GLU A 125 19.88 -17.36 20.64
C GLU A 125 19.85 -16.12 21.53
N VAL A 126 18.95 -16.17 22.50
CA VAL A 126 18.74 -15.17 23.54
C VAL A 126 20.09 -14.56 23.86
N ALA A 127 20.30 -13.30 23.44
CA ALA A 127 21.56 -12.60 23.62
C ALA A 127 22.02 -12.84 25.06
N SER A 128 23.19 -13.45 25.21
CA SER A 128 23.77 -13.77 26.50
C SER A 128 23.73 -12.51 27.35
N LYS A 129 22.95 -12.55 28.43
CA LYS A 129 22.71 -11.44 29.36
C LYS A 129 24.02 -10.71 29.60
N THR A 130 24.11 -9.47 29.16
CA THR A 130 25.22 -8.57 29.47
C THR A 130 25.37 -8.53 30.98
N ALA A 131 26.58 -8.85 31.44
CA ALA A 131 26.94 -8.94 32.85
C ALA A 131 26.59 -7.65 33.60
N GLY A 132 25.43 -7.63 34.24
CA GLY A 132 24.96 -6.50 35.02
C GLY A 132 23.81 -6.96 35.90
N VAL A 133 24.08 -7.05 37.20
CA VAL A 133 23.19 -7.50 38.27
C VAL A 133 23.01 -9.02 38.33
N LYS A 134 23.92 -9.66 39.07
CA LYS A 134 23.69 -10.96 39.69
C LYS A 134 22.59 -10.73 40.73
N GLU A 135 21.33 -10.98 40.38
CA GLU A 135 20.28 -11.09 41.39
C GLU A 135 20.78 -12.11 42.40
N LYS A 136 21.03 -11.63 43.61
CA LYS A 136 21.42 -12.46 44.74
C LYS A 136 20.13 -13.15 45.19
N GLU A 137 19.64 -14.09 44.36
CA GLU A 137 18.73 -15.13 44.82
C GLU A 137 19.38 -15.67 46.08
N SER A 138 18.74 -15.41 47.21
CA SER A 138 19.27 -15.76 48.52
C SER A 138 19.72 -17.22 48.43
N SER A 139 21.02 -17.48 48.67
CA SER A 139 21.64 -18.79 48.45
C SER A 139 20.87 -19.94 49.14
N GLY A 140 20.09 -19.59 50.15
CA GLY A 140 19.17 -20.46 50.84
C GLY A 140 17.94 -20.95 50.06
N GLN A 141 17.40 -20.17 49.12
CA GLN A 141 16.23 -20.56 48.34
C GLN A 141 16.55 -21.72 47.37
N ARG A 142 17.75 -21.72 46.78
CA ARG A 142 18.26 -22.84 45.96
C ARG A 142 18.51 -24.10 46.78
N VAL A 143 19.02 -23.96 48.00
CA VAL A 143 19.23 -25.09 48.93
C VAL A 143 17.89 -25.70 49.36
N LEU A 144 16.88 -24.86 49.59
CA LEU A 144 15.53 -25.32 49.91
C LEU A 144 14.89 -26.07 48.74
N GLU A 145 15.01 -25.54 47.53
CA GLU A 145 14.49 -26.16 46.30
C GLU A 145 15.16 -27.53 46.03
N GLY A 146 16.48 -27.62 46.19
CA GLY A 146 17.21 -28.89 46.04
C GLY A 146 16.74 -29.96 47.03
N ARG A 147 16.50 -29.58 48.30
CA ARG A 147 15.96 -30.50 49.31
C ARG A 147 14.52 -30.89 49.03
N ALA A 148 13.71 -29.98 48.49
CA ALA A 148 12.34 -30.28 48.07
C ALA A 148 12.31 -31.34 46.96
N LYS A 149 13.13 -31.14 45.91
CA LYS A 149 13.25 -32.09 44.79
C LYS A 149 13.76 -33.45 45.26
N LYS A 150 14.76 -33.47 46.15
CA LYS A 150 15.30 -34.71 46.72
C LYS A 150 14.25 -35.46 47.54
N ALA A 151 13.49 -34.78 48.39
CA ALA A 151 12.42 -35.39 49.18
C ALA A 151 11.27 -35.93 48.29
N ALA A 152 10.93 -35.20 47.22
CA ALA A 152 9.93 -35.64 46.25
C ALA A 152 10.40 -36.86 45.44
N ALA A 153 11.67 -36.91 45.06
CA ALA A 153 12.24 -38.00 44.27
C ALA A 153 12.53 -39.26 45.10
N SER A 154 13.00 -39.13 46.35
CA SER A 154 13.37 -40.27 47.18
C SER A 154 12.19 -40.88 47.94
N GLY A 155 11.12 -40.12 48.20
CA GLY A 155 9.98 -40.54 49.01
C GLY A 155 10.34 -40.92 50.46
N SER A 156 11.59 -40.69 50.88
CA SER A 156 12.11 -41.11 52.18
C SER A 156 11.70 -40.13 53.26
N ARG A 157 11.24 -40.66 54.40
CA ARG A 157 10.88 -39.87 55.58
C ARG A 157 12.04 -38.99 56.04
N ALA A 158 13.29 -39.47 55.96
CA ALA A 158 14.46 -38.68 56.39
C ALA A 158 14.64 -37.41 55.53
N ASP A 159 14.56 -37.52 54.21
CA ASP A 159 14.71 -36.39 53.29
C ASP A 159 13.56 -35.37 53.42
N VAL A 160 12.33 -35.83 53.66
CA VAL A 160 11.18 -34.95 53.94
C VAL A 160 11.40 -34.16 55.24
N HIS A 161 11.92 -34.79 56.28
CA HIS A 161 12.23 -34.11 57.55
C HIS A 161 13.34 -33.06 57.37
N GLU A 162 14.37 -33.36 56.58
CA GLU A 162 15.43 -32.38 56.28
C GLU A 162 14.92 -31.18 55.49
N TYR A 163 14.05 -31.40 54.50
CA TYR A 163 13.38 -30.33 53.77
C TYR A 163 12.54 -29.45 54.71
N MET A 164 11.71 -30.06 55.56
CA MET A 164 10.86 -29.32 56.50
C MET A 164 11.67 -28.53 57.53
N ARG A 165 12.81 -29.05 58.00
CA ARG A 165 13.74 -28.30 58.87
C ARG A 165 14.34 -27.10 58.16
N SER A 166 14.77 -27.27 56.91
CA SER A 166 15.28 -26.15 56.10
C SER A 166 14.21 -25.10 55.86
N ARG A 167 12.99 -25.52 55.53
CA ARG A 167 11.85 -24.62 55.28
C ARG A 167 11.57 -23.71 56.48
N ARG A 168 11.62 -24.24 57.71
CA ARG A 168 11.40 -23.48 58.95
C ARG A 168 12.47 -22.42 59.24
N ARG A 169 13.65 -22.50 58.60
CA ARG A 169 14.72 -21.50 58.76
C ARG A 169 14.60 -20.34 57.76
N PHE A 170 13.72 -20.49 56.76
CA PHE A 170 13.49 -19.50 55.70
C PHE A 170 12.17 -18.73 55.85
N VAL A 171 11.31 -19.15 56.78
CA VAL A 171 10.13 -18.41 57.25
C VAL A 171 10.54 -17.61 58.48
#